data_AF-A0A9D8PEF0-F1
#
_entry.id   AF-A0A9D8PEF0-F1
#
_cell.length_a   1.000
_cell.length_b   1.000
_cell.length_c   1.000
_cell.angle_alpha   90.00
_cell.angle_beta   90.00
_cell.angle_gamma   90.00
#
_symmetry.space_group_name_H-M   'P 1'
#
loop_
_entity.id
_entity.type
_entity.pdbx_description
1 polymer ?
#
loop_
_entity_poly.entity_id
_entity_poly.type
_entity_poly.pdbx_seq_one_letter_code
_entity_poly.pdbx_strand_id
1 'polypeptide(L)'
;MGLGESLRKVKLSAIYSSPLKRALVTAEAIARHHGLPVLVEPALREMEVGDLEGLSLVELGKNFSQFLVEWRNGEGAGELPGGESLVDLANRVWPVVQGMLNNNKQGDIAVVSHYFVTVT
;
A
#
# COMPACT_ATOMS: atom_id res chain seq x y z
N MET A 1 -13.54 -1.00 19.01
CA MET A 1 -12.70 -2.17 18.71
C MET A 1 -11.67 -1.74 17.68
N GLY A 2 -10.38 -1.96 17.92
CA GLY A 2 -9.31 -1.62 16.97
C GLY A 2 -9.09 -2.73 15.94
N LEU A 3 -8.45 -2.43 14.80
CA LEU A 3 -8.21 -3.40 13.71
C LEU A 3 -7.52 -4.69 14.20
N GLY A 4 -6.46 -4.57 15.00
CA GLY A 4 -5.73 -5.73 15.53
C GLY A 4 -6.62 -6.65 16.37
N GLU A 5 -7.57 -6.10 17.11
CA GLU A 5 -8.51 -6.88 17.91
C GLU A 5 -9.52 -7.60 17.02
N SER A 6 -10.02 -6.93 15.97
CA SER A 6 -10.94 -7.51 14.98
C SER A 6 -10.32 -8.70 14.25
N LEU A 7 -9.00 -8.68 14.01
CA LEU A 7 -8.29 -9.73 13.29
C LEU A 7 -7.81 -10.88 14.18
N ARG A 8 -7.94 -10.81 15.50
CA ARG A 8 -7.40 -11.81 16.46
C ARG A 8 -7.79 -13.27 16.15
N LYS A 9 -8.96 -13.51 15.56
CA LYS A 9 -9.45 -14.86 15.22
C LYS A 9 -9.00 -15.37 13.85
N VAL A 10 -8.44 -14.50 13.01
CA VAL A 10 -7.91 -14.87 11.70
C VAL A 10 -6.61 -15.63 11.90
N LYS A 11 -6.44 -16.77 11.22
CA LYS A 11 -5.20 -17.56 11.30
C LYS A 11 -4.19 -17.00 10.32
N LEU A 12 -3.51 -15.93 10.75
CA LEU A 12 -2.42 -15.35 9.98
C LEU A 12 -1.18 -16.26 10.05
N SER A 13 -0.56 -16.50 8.90
CA SER A 13 0.74 -17.17 8.77
C SER A 13 1.89 -16.18 8.57
N ALA A 14 1.61 -14.99 8.05
CA ALA A 14 2.57 -13.90 7.91
C ALA A 14 1.90 -12.52 7.98
N ILE A 15 2.71 -11.52 8.37
CA ILE A 15 2.32 -10.10 8.39
C ILE A 15 3.41 -9.33 7.64
N TYR A 16 3.03 -8.70 6.53
CA TYR A 16 3.89 -7.83 5.74
C TYR A 16 3.48 -6.37 5.93
N SER A 17 4.45 -5.47 5.88
CA SER A 17 4.19 -4.04 6.02
C SER A 17 5.08 -3.22 5.11
N SER A 18 4.51 -2.13 4.59
CA SER A 18 5.27 -1.01 4.09
C SER A 18 6.28 -0.48 5.12
N PRO A 19 7.47 0.01 4.72
CA PRO A 19 8.44 0.59 5.64
C PRO A 19 7.99 1.92 6.26
N LEU A 20 6.93 2.55 5.74
CA LEU A 20 6.47 3.84 6.25
C LEU A 20 5.85 3.68 7.64
N LYS A 21 6.27 4.52 8.59
CA LYS A 21 5.90 4.44 10.02
C LYS A 21 4.41 4.23 10.28
N ARG A 22 3.54 4.88 9.51
CA ARG A 22 2.07 4.74 9.63
C ARG A 22 1.56 3.32 9.36
N ALA A 23 2.20 2.61 8.43
CA ALA A 23 1.89 1.22 8.13
C ALA A 23 2.51 0.28 9.17
N LEU A 24 3.76 0.53 9.58
CA LEU A 24 4.45 -0.26 10.60
C LEU A 24 3.67 -0.29 11.92
N VAL A 25 3.24 0.88 12.42
CA VAL A 25 2.44 0.97 13.67
C VAL A 25 1.16 0.15 13.56
N THR A 26 0.54 0.11 12.38
CA THR A 26 -0.68 -0.67 12.13
C THR A 26 -0.38 -2.18 12.09
N ALA A 27 0.70 -2.58 11.41
CA ALA A 27 1.13 -3.98 11.34
C ALA A 27 1.55 -4.52 12.71
N GLU A 28 2.26 -3.73 13.52
CA GLU A 28 2.62 -4.07 14.90
C GLU A 28 1.39 -4.25 15.79
N ALA A 29 0.36 -3.42 15.59
CA ALA A 29 -0.91 -3.57 16.32
C ALA A 29 -1.61 -4.90 16.00
N ILE A 30 -1.51 -5.39 14.76
CA ILE A 30 -1.98 -6.72 14.37
C ILE A 30 -1.07 -7.79 15.00
N ALA A 31 0.24 -7.71 14.77
CA ALA A 31 1.25 -8.66 15.22
C ALA A 31 1.17 -9.03 16.70
N ARG A 32 0.87 -8.06 17.58
CA ARG A 32 0.66 -8.27 19.03
C ARG A 32 -0.37 -9.35 19.37
N HIS A 33 -1.36 -9.58 18.51
CA HIS A 33 -2.40 -10.60 18.73
C HIS A 33 -2.07 -11.97 18.12
N HIS A 34 -1.08 -12.04 17.23
CA HIS A 34 -0.74 -13.27 16.50
C HIS A 34 0.62 -13.86 16.88
N GLY A 35 1.48 -13.11 17.60
CA GLY A 35 2.82 -13.58 17.97
C GLY A 35 3.76 -13.74 16.77
N LEU A 36 3.47 -13.06 15.66
CA LEU A 36 4.25 -13.08 14.43
C LEU A 36 5.12 -11.82 14.32
N PRO A 37 6.31 -11.91 13.70
CA PRO A 37 7.08 -10.72 13.36
C PRO A 37 6.40 -9.95 12.20
N VAL A 38 6.68 -8.65 12.12
CA VAL A 38 6.33 -7.84 10.93
C VAL A 38 7.47 -7.95 9.93
N LEU A 39 7.17 -8.45 8.73
CA LEU A 39 8.08 -8.52 7.60
C LEU A 39 8.01 -7.22 6.80
N VAL A 40 9.07 -6.41 6.85
CA VAL A 40 9.10 -5.12 6.15
C VAL A 40 9.42 -5.34 4.67
N GLU A 41 8.56 -4.82 3.81
CA GLU A 41 8.69 -4.93 2.36
C GLU A 41 8.70 -3.53 1.71
N PRO A 42 9.87 -3.06 1.23
CA PRO A 42 10.02 -1.77 0.58
C PRO A 42 9.07 -1.54 -0.59
N ALA A 43 8.76 -2.59 -1.36
CA ALA A 43 7.84 -2.50 -2.49
C ALA A 43 6.38 -2.22 -2.10
N LEU A 44 6.03 -2.25 -0.81
CA LEU A 44 4.72 -1.84 -0.30
C LEU A 44 4.65 -0.35 0.11
N ARG A 45 5.71 0.44 -0.08
CA ARG A 45 5.61 1.89 0.14
C ARG A 45 4.55 2.53 -0.75
N GLU A 46 3.92 3.59 -0.25
CA GLU A 46 2.95 4.36 -1.05
C GLU A 46 3.60 4.84 -2.34
N MET A 47 2.76 5.08 -3.33
CA MET A 47 3.18 5.69 -4.58
C MET A 47 3.97 6.99 -4.34
N GLU A 48 5.09 7.17 -5.04
CA GLU A 48 5.75 8.48 -5.09
C GLU A 48 4.98 9.43 -5.99
N VAL A 49 4.52 10.54 -5.41
CA VAL A 49 3.72 11.54 -6.14
C VAL A 49 4.55 12.73 -6.63
N GLY A 50 5.87 12.68 -6.45
CA GLY A 50 6.82 13.66 -6.95
C GLY A 50 6.52 15.07 -6.47
N ASP A 51 6.41 16.00 -7.42
CA ASP A 51 6.18 17.43 -7.15
C ASP A 51 4.85 17.72 -6.44
N LEU A 52 3.95 16.74 -6.33
CA LEU A 52 2.69 16.87 -5.59
C LEU A 52 2.82 16.58 -4.09
N GLU A 53 3.97 16.08 -3.63
CA GLU A 53 4.19 15.77 -2.22
C GLU A 53 4.00 17.03 -1.36
N GLY A 54 3.16 16.92 -0.32
CA GLY A 54 2.90 18.02 0.61
C GLY A 54 1.89 19.06 0.13
N LEU A 55 1.40 18.98 -1.11
CA LEU A 55 0.30 19.81 -1.59
C LEU A 55 -1.04 19.32 -1.03
N SER A 56 -1.88 20.27 -0.66
CA SER A 56 -3.26 20.00 -0.30
C SER A 56 -4.11 19.74 -1.54
N LEU A 57 -5.24 19.04 -1.33
CA LEU A 57 -6.23 18.82 -2.39
C LEU A 57 -6.79 20.14 -2.95
N VAL A 58 -6.76 21.23 -2.18
CA VAL A 58 -7.20 22.56 -2.62
C VAL A 58 -6.16 23.18 -3.55
N GLU A 59 -4.87 23.03 -3.26
CA GLU A 59 -3.77 23.54 -4.09
C GLU A 59 -3.68 22.84 -5.43
N LEU A 60 -4.14 21.58 -5.52
CA LEU A 60 -4.21 20.83 -6.77
C LEU A 60 -5.31 21.34 -7.73
N GLY A 61 -6.22 22.21 -7.28
CA GLY A 61 -7.15 23.01 -8.10
C GLY A 61 -8.26 22.24 -8.86
N LYS A 62 -8.07 20.93 -9.11
CA LYS A 62 -9.06 19.99 -9.65
C LYS A 62 -9.62 19.12 -8.52
N ASN A 63 -10.85 18.63 -8.66
CA ASN A 63 -11.32 17.56 -7.77
C ASN A 63 -10.33 16.38 -7.87
N PHE A 64 -9.75 15.96 -6.75
CA PHE A 64 -8.81 14.84 -6.70
C PHE A 64 -9.35 13.60 -7.43
N SER A 65 -10.65 13.32 -7.27
CA SER A 65 -11.31 12.22 -7.98
C SER A 65 -11.26 12.36 -9.50
N GLN A 66 -11.37 13.58 -10.03
CA GLN A 66 -11.26 13.84 -11.47
C GLN A 66 -9.82 13.65 -11.93
N PHE A 67 -8.84 14.19 -11.17
CA PHE A 67 -7.42 13.97 -11.44
C PHE A 67 -7.10 12.47 -11.50
N LEU A 68 -7.58 11.68 -10.54
CA LEU A 68 -7.39 10.23 -10.53
C LEU A 68 -8.04 9.51 -11.71
N VAL A 69 -9.20 9.97 -12.16
CA VAL A 69 -9.88 9.40 -13.35
C VAL A 69 -9.10 9.71 -14.61
N GLU A 70 -8.71 10.97 -14.82
CA GLU A 70 -7.88 11.43 -15.94
C GLU A 70 -6.57 10.63 -15.98
N TRP A 71 -5.89 10.53 -14.84
CA TRP A 71 -4.65 9.79 -14.69
C TRP A 71 -4.80 8.29 -14.99
N ARG A 72 -5.82 7.63 -14.42
CA ARG A 72 -6.09 6.20 -14.68
C ARG A 72 -6.44 5.92 -16.14
N ASN A 73 -7.11 6.86 -16.81
CA ASN A 73 -7.50 6.72 -18.22
C ASN A 73 -6.35 7.07 -19.19
N GLY A 74 -5.18 7.49 -18.68
CA GLY A 74 -4.06 7.95 -19.51
C GLY A 74 -4.32 9.32 -20.17
N GLU A 75 -5.36 10.04 -19.72
CA GLU A 75 -5.75 11.34 -20.23
C GLU A 75 -5.02 12.42 -19.43
N GLY A 76 -3.98 13.02 -20.01
CA GLY A 76 -3.36 14.24 -19.48
C GLY A 76 -2.43 14.11 -18.26
N ALA A 77 -2.18 12.90 -17.74
CA ALA A 77 -1.30 12.69 -16.57
C ALA A 77 -0.43 11.43 -16.65
N GLY A 78 0.02 11.01 -17.85
CA GLY A 78 0.79 9.76 -18.04
C GLY A 78 1.84 9.45 -16.97
N GLU A 79 2.52 10.48 -16.45
CA GLU A 79 3.42 10.43 -15.29
C GLU A 79 3.22 11.68 -14.41
N LEU A 80 3.29 11.50 -13.08
CA LEU A 80 3.45 12.62 -12.16
C LEU A 80 4.87 13.17 -12.28
N PRO A 81 5.09 14.49 -12.46
CA PRO A 81 6.44 15.04 -12.51
C PRO A 81 7.25 14.65 -11.27
N GLY A 82 8.35 13.93 -11.48
CA GLY A 82 9.22 13.44 -10.40
C GLY A 82 8.62 12.30 -9.55
N GLY A 83 7.49 11.71 -9.97
CA GLY A 83 6.81 10.62 -9.28
C GLY A 83 6.75 9.32 -10.11
N GLU A 84 6.08 8.31 -9.56
CA GLU A 84 5.78 7.05 -10.24
C GLU A 84 4.60 7.22 -11.20
N SER A 85 4.48 6.37 -12.22
CA SER A 85 3.20 6.08 -12.88
C SER A 85 2.45 4.94 -12.16
N LEU A 86 1.17 4.72 -12.47
CA LEU A 86 0.44 3.51 -12.01
C LEU A 86 1.12 2.23 -12.50
N VAL A 87 1.74 2.28 -13.68
CA VAL A 87 2.43 1.14 -14.28
C VAL A 87 3.71 0.84 -13.50
N ASP A 88 4.49 1.85 -13.11
CA ASP A 88 5.69 1.66 -12.29
C ASP A 88 5.33 1.08 -10.91
N LEU A 89 4.26 1.61 -10.31
CA LEU A 89 3.72 1.10 -9.06
C LEU A 89 3.34 -0.38 -9.18
N ALA A 90 2.57 -0.74 -10.21
CA ALA A 90 2.17 -2.13 -10.46
C ALA A 90 3.39 -3.04 -10.66
N ASN A 91 4.36 -2.59 -11.47
CA ASN A 91 5.56 -3.33 -11.80
C ASN A 91 6.43 -3.64 -10.57
N ARG A 92 6.50 -2.75 -9.57
CA ARG A 92 7.22 -3.04 -8.32
C ARG A 92 6.42 -3.86 -7.31
N VAL A 93 5.10 -3.66 -7.22
CA VAL A 93 4.26 -4.29 -6.19
C VAL A 93 3.93 -5.74 -6.56
N TRP A 94 3.53 -5.98 -7.80
CA TRP A 94 2.92 -7.26 -8.17
C TRP A 94 3.86 -8.47 -8.06
N PRO A 95 5.13 -8.41 -8.50
CA PRO A 95 6.06 -9.54 -8.34
C PRO A 95 6.26 -9.93 -6.86
N VAL A 96 6.24 -8.94 -5.97
CA VAL A 96 6.41 -9.13 -4.54
C VAL A 96 5.17 -9.77 -3.92
N VAL A 97 3.97 -9.30 -4.26
CA VAL A 97 2.70 -9.92 -3.83
C VAL A 97 2.62 -11.37 -4.30
N GLN A 98 2.99 -11.66 -5.55
CA GLN A 98 3.07 -13.03 -6.06
C GLN A 98 4.08 -13.87 -5.27
N GLY A 99 5.23 -13.30 -4.91
CA GLY A 99 6.22 -13.93 -4.02
C GLY A 99 5.65 -14.26 -2.63
N MET A 100 4.92 -13.34 -2.01
CA MET A 100 4.26 -13.56 -0.72
C MET A 100 3.25 -14.71 -0.79
N LEU A 101 2.40 -14.74 -1.83
CA LEU A 101 1.45 -15.84 -2.04
C LEU A 101 2.14 -17.18 -2.33
N ASN A 102 3.32 -17.14 -2.95
CA ASN A 102 4.12 -18.33 -3.21
C ASN A 102 4.82 -18.87 -1.96
N ASN A 103 5.28 -17.99 -1.08
CA ASN A 103 5.97 -18.38 0.16
C ASN A 103 5.00 -18.77 1.29
N ASN A 104 3.74 -18.33 1.22
CA ASN A 104 2.73 -18.58 2.25
C ASN A 104 1.56 -19.40 1.69
N LYS A 105 1.84 -20.67 1.35
CA LYS A 105 0.84 -21.60 0.75
C LYS A 105 -0.25 -22.07 1.72
N GLN A 106 -0.09 -21.81 3.02
CA GLN A 106 -1.04 -22.23 4.05
C GLN A 106 -1.36 -21.04 4.98
N GLY A 107 -2.65 -20.86 5.27
CA GLY A 107 -3.14 -19.77 6.12
C GLY A 107 -3.29 -18.45 5.39
N ASP A 108 -3.80 -17.46 6.11
CA ASP A 108 -4.02 -16.11 5.59
C ASP A 108 -2.77 -15.24 5.81
N ILE A 109 -2.51 -14.29 4.93
CA ILE A 109 -1.47 -13.27 5.16
C ILE A 109 -2.12 -11.90 5.35
N ALA A 110 -1.57 -11.09 6.25
CA ALA A 110 -1.93 -9.69 6.35
C ALA A 110 -0.88 -8.85 5.62
N VAL A 111 -1.33 -7.94 4.76
CA VAL A 111 -0.46 -6.99 4.06
C VAL A 111 -0.93 -5.59 4.39
N VAL A 112 -0.07 -4.78 5.03
CA VAL A 112 -0.39 -3.43 5.46
C VAL A 112 0.35 -2.43 4.57
N SER A 113 -0.42 -1.67 3.79
CA SER A 113 0.10 -0.76 2.77
C SER A 113 -0.68 0.57 2.75
N HIS A 114 -0.86 1.16 1.57
CA HIS A 114 -1.46 2.48 1.36
C HIS A 114 -2.40 2.47 0.16
N TYR A 115 -3.08 3.59 -0.09
CA TYR A 115 -4.25 3.63 -0.97
C TYR A 115 -3.92 3.15 -2.38
N PHE A 116 -2.93 3.76 -3.05
CA PHE A 116 -2.62 3.41 -4.44
C PHE A 116 -2.11 1.99 -4.57
N VAL A 117 -1.30 1.53 -3.62
CA VAL A 117 -0.84 0.13 -3.59
C VAL A 117 -2.00 -0.86 -3.47
N THR A 118 -3.07 -0.52 -2.74
CA THR A 118 -4.23 -1.41 -2.56
C THR A 118 -5.22 -1.42 -3.72
N VAL A 119 -5.20 -0.40 -4.59
CA VAL A 119 -6.12 -0.28 -5.73
C VAL A 119 -5.48 -0.57 -7.09
N THR A 120 -4.18 -0.88 -7.10
CA THR A 120 -3.41 -1.25 -8.29
C THR A 120 -3.38 -2.77 -8.43
#